data_AF-A0A819UTS4-F1
#
_entry.id   AF-A0A819UTS4-F1
#
_cell.length_a   1.000
_cell.length_b   1.000
_cell.length_c   1.000
_cell.angle_alpha   90.00
_cell.angle_beta   90.00
_cell.angle_gamma   90.00
#
_symmetry.space_group_name_H-M   'P 1'
#
loop_
_entity.id
_entity.type
_entity.pdbx_description
1 polymer ?
#
loop_
_entity_poly.entity_id
_entity_poly.type
_entity_poly.pdbx_seq_one_letter_code
_entity_poly.pdbx_strand_id
1 'polypeptide(L)'
;MVWKFGRPDLLITFICNPKWEEIKSQLKPFQNSSDRPDLITGVFRLKLREFLNDIVQKNFRRNFGIHKIKTADNVDNIISAELPDRYVQFELYSVILRQNIHGPCGRLNPKSICMVEGSCSKNFPKAFCNETDVSTDGYPIYRRRNNSNETHFKRDNIQVDNRFVVPYNSLLSLKYNAHINVELCSTGKASKYINKYITKGYDCARISVQVNSNNNIEKVVDYDEIKQYLNCRYISSQEAA
;
A
#
# COMPACT_ATOMS: atom_id res chain seq x y z
N MET A 1 21.23 -11.06 -0.78
CA MET A 1 19.80 -11.30 -0.47
C MET A 1 19.24 -12.48 -1.26
N VAL A 2 19.17 -12.41 -2.59
CA VAL A 2 18.69 -13.54 -3.44
C VAL A 2 19.50 -14.83 -3.24
N TRP A 3 20.83 -14.73 -3.17
CA TRP A 3 21.71 -15.88 -2.93
C TRP A 3 21.51 -16.56 -1.57
N LYS A 4 20.99 -15.84 -0.56
CA LYS A 4 20.83 -16.34 0.82
C LYS A 4 19.40 -16.77 1.12
N PHE A 5 18.40 -16.11 0.54
CA PHE A 5 16.99 -16.27 0.89
C PHE A 5 16.10 -16.69 -0.29
N GLY A 6 16.67 -16.88 -1.49
CA GLY A 6 15.93 -17.16 -2.71
C GLY A 6 15.34 -15.91 -3.35
N ARG A 7 14.66 -16.11 -4.48
CA ARG A 7 13.93 -15.04 -5.17
C ARG A 7 12.60 -14.78 -4.44
N PRO A 8 12.21 -13.52 -4.22
CA PRO A 8 10.92 -13.19 -3.63
C PRO A 8 9.78 -13.51 -4.61
N ASP A 9 8.71 -14.13 -4.12
CA ASP A 9 7.56 -14.47 -4.94
C ASP A 9 6.56 -13.31 -5.05
N LEU A 10 6.35 -12.56 -3.97
CA LEU A 10 5.36 -11.49 -3.88
C LEU A 10 5.99 -10.20 -3.33
N LEU A 11 5.52 -9.06 -3.83
CA LEU A 11 5.74 -7.74 -3.28
C LEU A 11 4.42 -7.23 -2.73
N ILE A 12 4.37 -6.93 -1.43
CA ILE A 12 3.15 -6.45 -0.77
C ILE A 12 3.39 -5.05 -0.22
N THR A 13 2.55 -4.10 -0.62
CA THR A 13 2.51 -2.75 -0.04
C THR A 13 1.31 -2.64 0.86
N PHE A 14 1.51 -2.27 2.12
CA PHE A 14 0.45 -2.06 3.11
C PHE A 14 0.43 -0.59 3.52
N ILE A 15 -0.63 0.13 3.16
CA ILE A 15 -0.79 1.55 3.48
C ILE A 15 -1.75 1.70 4.66
N CYS A 16 -1.36 2.54 5.62
CA CYS A 16 -2.19 2.86 6.78
C CYS A 16 -3.55 3.45 6.37
N ASN A 17 -4.62 2.97 6.99
CA ASN A 17 -5.95 3.57 6.84
C ASN A 17 -6.26 4.48 8.04
N PRO A 18 -6.29 5.82 7.87
CA PRO A 18 -6.57 6.75 8.95
C PRO A 18 -8.01 6.65 9.49
N LYS A 19 -8.89 5.91 8.80
CA LYS A 19 -10.30 5.68 9.17
C LYS A 19 -10.52 4.37 9.93
N TRP A 20 -9.47 3.72 10.43
CA TRP A 20 -9.60 2.61 11.36
C TRP A 20 -10.33 3.03 12.64
N GLU A 21 -11.19 2.15 13.15
CA GLU A 21 -12.02 2.45 14.33
C GLU A 21 -11.17 2.63 15.58
N GLU A 22 -10.03 1.92 15.67
CA GLU A 22 -9.05 2.11 16.75
C GLU A 22 -8.49 3.52 16.79
N ILE A 23 -8.36 4.20 15.63
CA ILE A 23 -7.97 5.61 15.57
C ILE A 23 -9.15 6.50 15.93
N LYS A 24 -10.29 6.31 15.26
CA LYS A 24 -11.48 7.16 15.43
C LYS A 24 -12.00 7.19 16.86
N SER A 25 -12.00 6.05 17.54
CA SER A 25 -12.45 5.91 18.93
C SER A 25 -11.65 6.74 19.92
N GLN A 26 -10.42 7.13 19.55
CA GLN A 26 -9.49 7.88 20.39
C GLN A 26 -9.39 9.37 19.98
N LEU A 27 -10.08 9.78 18.93
CA LEU A 27 -10.16 11.18 18.53
C LEU A 27 -11.13 11.93 19.46
N LYS A 28 -10.70 13.11 19.93
CA LYS A 28 -11.59 14.02 20.66
C LYS A 28 -12.58 14.68 19.69
N PRO A 29 -13.70 15.26 20.19
CA PRO A 29 -14.58 16.07 19.37
C PRO A 29 -13.78 17.10 18.56
N PHE A 30 -14.13 17.27 17.28
CA PHE A 30 -13.49 18.16 16.31
C PHE A 30 -12.06 17.81 15.89
N GLN A 31 -11.47 16.71 16.38
CA GLN A 31 -10.18 16.22 15.88
C GLN A 31 -10.38 15.31 14.66
N ASN A 32 -9.47 15.45 13.70
CA ASN A 32 -9.30 14.52 12.58
C ASN A 32 -8.07 13.64 12.82
N SER A 33 -7.99 12.51 12.11
CA SER A 33 -6.83 11.61 12.24
C SER A 33 -5.49 12.29 11.94
N SER A 34 -5.48 13.25 11.02
CA SER A 34 -4.28 14.03 10.67
C SER A 34 -3.73 14.86 11.83
N ASP A 35 -4.56 15.20 12.81
CA ASP A 35 -4.17 15.98 14.00
C ASP A 35 -3.50 15.09 15.07
N ARG A 36 -3.55 13.76 14.91
CA ARG A 36 -3.03 12.76 15.85
C ARG A 36 -2.13 11.73 15.16
N PRO A 37 -0.97 12.16 14.62
CA PRO A 37 -0.03 11.27 13.94
C PRO A 37 0.53 10.17 14.87
N ASP A 38 0.54 10.41 16.18
CA ASP A 38 0.88 9.44 17.21
C ASP A 38 -0.07 8.24 17.21
N LEU A 39 -1.38 8.49 17.15
CA LEU A 39 -2.41 7.46 17.06
C LEU A 39 -2.32 6.68 15.74
N ILE A 40 -2.16 7.38 14.62
CA ILE A 40 -1.97 6.75 13.30
C ILE A 40 -0.77 5.80 13.35
N THR A 41 0.37 6.28 13.83
CA THR A 41 1.61 5.51 13.88
C THR A 41 1.50 4.33 14.84
N GLY A 42 0.90 4.53 16.02
CA GLY A 42 0.69 3.49 17.01
C GLY A 42 -0.19 2.36 16.48
N VAL A 43 -1.36 2.69 15.95
CA VAL A 43 -2.30 1.70 15.37
C VAL A 43 -1.68 1.00 14.16
N PHE A 44 -1.01 1.74 13.28
CA PHE A 44 -0.33 1.14 12.12
C PHE A 44 0.75 0.14 12.55
N ARG A 45 1.57 0.47 13.55
CA ARG A 45 2.59 -0.44 14.06
C ARG A 45 1.99 -1.74 14.62
N LEU A 46 0.88 -1.65 15.35
CA LEU A 46 0.17 -2.82 15.88
C LEU A 46 -0.37 -3.70 14.75
N LYS A 47 -1.06 -3.10 13.77
CA LYS A 47 -1.58 -3.83 12.61
C LYS A 47 -0.49 -4.40 11.72
N LEU A 48 0.61 -3.68 11.52
CA LEU A 48 1.77 -4.17 10.77
C LEU A 48 2.39 -5.40 11.45
N ARG A 49 2.53 -5.39 12.78
CA ARG A 49 3.03 -6.55 13.51
C ARG A 49 2.12 -7.76 13.33
N GLU A 50 0.81 -7.57 13.45
CA GLU A 50 -0.16 -8.64 13.21
C GLU A 50 -0.11 -9.13 11.76
N PHE A 51 -0.01 -8.21 10.80
CA PHE A 51 0.10 -8.50 9.37
C PHE A 51 1.32 -9.36 9.05
N LEU A 52 2.47 -9.04 9.63
CA LEU A 52 3.67 -9.85 9.51
C LEU A 52 3.48 -11.24 10.12
N ASN A 53 2.83 -11.34 11.29
CA ASN A 53 2.52 -12.64 11.90
C ASN A 53 1.58 -13.47 11.03
N ASP A 54 0.58 -12.86 10.39
CA ASP A 54 -0.32 -13.57 9.49
C ASP A 54 0.42 -14.11 8.25
N ILE A 55 1.32 -13.32 7.67
CA ILE A 55 2.11 -13.73 6.50
C ILE A 55 3.13 -14.83 6.86
N VAL A 56 3.80 -14.71 8.00
CA VAL A 56 4.94 -15.56 8.38
C VAL A 56 4.51 -16.78 9.18
N GLN A 57 3.61 -16.62 10.14
CA GLN A 57 3.28 -17.65 11.14
C GLN A 57 1.94 -18.35 10.88
N LYS A 58 0.90 -17.64 10.43
CA LYS A 58 -0.46 -18.23 10.29
C LYS A 58 -0.72 -18.90 8.95
N ASN A 59 0.27 -19.63 8.45
CA ASN A 59 0.15 -20.46 7.25
C ASN A 59 -0.22 -19.71 5.96
N PHE A 60 -0.13 -18.39 5.82
CA PHE A 60 -0.34 -17.74 4.52
C PHE A 60 0.56 -18.37 3.43
N ARG A 61 1.84 -18.60 3.74
CA ARG A 61 2.77 -19.33 2.84
C ARG A 61 2.38 -20.78 2.54
N ARG A 62 1.85 -21.51 3.54
CA ARG A 62 1.45 -22.94 3.40
C ARG A 62 0.11 -23.08 2.67
N ASN A 63 -0.88 -22.29 3.06
CA ASN A 63 -2.24 -22.30 2.54
C ASN A 63 -2.31 -21.84 1.09
N PHE A 64 -1.43 -20.91 0.69
CA PHE A 64 -1.39 -20.40 -0.69
C PHE A 64 -0.27 -21.03 -1.55
N GLY A 65 0.50 -21.99 -1.03
CA GLY A 65 1.52 -22.70 -1.82
C GLY A 65 2.55 -21.77 -2.48
N ILE A 66 2.94 -20.68 -1.81
CA ILE A 66 3.66 -19.53 -2.39
C ILE A 66 4.96 -19.93 -3.11
N HIS A 67 5.58 -21.05 -2.73
CA HIS A 67 6.78 -21.60 -3.36
C HIS A 67 6.59 -22.14 -4.80
N LYS A 68 5.37 -22.09 -5.36
CA LYS A 68 5.04 -22.59 -6.70
C LYS A 68 4.11 -21.67 -7.50
N ILE A 69 4.15 -20.35 -7.30
CA ILE A 69 3.34 -19.43 -8.13
C ILE A 69 3.94 -19.36 -9.54
N LYS A 70 3.53 -20.28 -10.40
CA LYS A 70 4.02 -20.40 -11.79
C LYS A 70 2.92 -20.27 -12.84
N THR A 71 1.67 -20.55 -12.47
CA THR A 71 0.53 -20.54 -13.39
C THR A 71 -0.39 -19.37 -13.11
N ALA A 72 -1.15 -18.98 -14.13
CA ALA A 72 -2.21 -17.98 -14.01
C ALA A 72 -3.18 -18.30 -12.86
N ASP A 73 -3.63 -19.56 -12.75
CA ASP A 73 -4.55 -19.98 -11.69
C ASP A 73 -3.98 -19.81 -10.28
N ASN A 74 -2.68 -20.10 -10.10
CA ASN A 74 -2.03 -19.92 -8.81
C ASN A 74 -1.91 -18.43 -8.46
N VAL A 75 -1.67 -17.57 -9.44
CA VAL A 75 -1.69 -16.13 -9.25
C VAL A 75 -3.10 -15.66 -8.88
N ASP A 76 -4.12 -16.09 -9.62
CA ASP A 76 -5.51 -15.66 -9.43
C ASP A 76 -6.09 -16.09 -8.08
N ASN A 77 -5.61 -17.20 -7.50
CA ASN A 77 -5.97 -17.63 -6.15
C ASN A 77 -5.42 -16.70 -5.04
N ILE A 78 -4.41 -15.89 -5.35
CA ILE A 78 -3.70 -15.04 -4.38
C ILE A 78 -3.98 -13.56 -4.66
N ILE A 79 -4.00 -13.18 -5.93
CA ILE A 79 -4.05 -11.80 -6.41
C ILE A 79 -5.27 -11.66 -7.31
N SER A 80 -6.17 -10.75 -6.95
CA SER A 80 -7.23 -10.28 -7.83
C SER A 80 -6.96 -8.84 -8.25
N ALA A 81 -7.32 -8.53 -9.48
CA ALA A 81 -7.36 -7.16 -9.99
C ALA A 81 -8.77 -6.80 -10.50
N GLU A 82 -9.79 -7.48 -9.98
CA GLU A 82 -11.20 -7.31 -10.34
C GLU A 82 -11.99 -6.83 -9.11
N LEU A 83 -13.08 -6.10 -9.34
CA LEU A 83 -14.05 -5.82 -8.30
C LEU A 83 -14.75 -7.12 -7.88
N PRO A 84 -14.86 -7.40 -6.57
CA PRO A 84 -15.66 -8.52 -6.08
C PRO A 84 -17.13 -8.39 -6.47
N ASP A 85 -17.85 -9.51 -6.51
CA ASP A 85 -19.30 -9.49 -6.69
C ASP A 85 -19.97 -8.75 -5.52
N ARG A 86 -20.77 -7.72 -5.85
CA ARG A 86 -21.39 -6.83 -4.87
C ARG A 86 -22.53 -7.46 -4.07
N TYR A 87 -23.12 -8.56 -4.55
CA TYR A 87 -24.23 -9.26 -3.91
C TYR A 87 -23.74 -10.46 -3.11
N VAL A 88 -22.68 -11.14 -3.57
CA VAL A 88 -22.11 -12.31 -2.89
C VAL A 88 -21.02 -11.94 -1.90
N GLN A 89 -20.20 -10.93 -2.20
CA GLN A 89 -19.02 -10.54 -1.42
C GLN A 89 -19.05 -9.05 -1.06
N PHE A 90 -20.19 -8.58 -0.54
CA PHE A 90 -20.46 -7.16 -0.29
C PHE A 90 -19.41 -6.47 0.59
N GLU A 91 -18.92 -7.11 1.64
CA GLU A 91 -17.91 -6.54 2.55
C GLU A 91 -16.58 -6.34 1.83
N LEU A 92 -16.13 -7.36 1.10
CA LEU A 92 -14.90 -7.26 0.31
C LEU A 92 -15.07 -6.22 -0.79
N TYR A 93 -16.19 -6.24 -1.53
CA TYR A 93 -16.52 -5.24 -2.54
C TYR A 93 -16.41 -3.81 -1.98
N SER A 94 -17.02 -3.57 -0.82
CA SER A 94 -16.99 -2.27 -0.14
C SER A 94 -15.57 -1.84 0.26
N VAL A 95 -14.74 -2.78 0.69
CA VAL A 95 -13.33 -2.51 1.01
C VAL A 95 -12.54 -2.20 -0.27
N ILE A 96 -12.64 -3.02 -1.31
CA ILE A 96 -11.88 -2.84 -2.56
C ILE A 96 -12.26 -1.55 -3.26
N LEU A 97 -13.56 -1.26 -3.38
CA LEU A 97 -14.06 -0.02 -3.98
C LEU A 97 -13.54 1.23 -3.27
N ARG A 98 -13.42 1.17 -1.93
CA ARG A 98 -12.95 2.29 -1.12
C ARG A 98 -11.42 2.41 -1.10
N GLN A 99 -10.73 1.28 -0.92
CA GLN A 99 -9.31 1.27 -0.59
C GLN A 99 -8.45 0.97 -1.81
N ASN A 100 -8.83 0.05 -2.69
CA ASN A 100 -7.98 -0.50 -3.75
C ASN A 100 -8.42 -0.08 -5.17
N ILE A 101 -9.04 1.10 -5.29
CA ILE A 101 -9.27 1.75 -6.58
C ILE A 101 -8.24 2.85 -6.76
N HIS A 102 -7.44 2.74 -7.83
CA HIS A 102 -6.57 3.82 -8.26
C HIS A 102 -7.42 5.09 -8.41
N GLY A 103 -6.94 6.20 -7.85
CA GLY A 103 -7.66 7.46 -7.88
C GLY A 103 -8.05 7.85 -9.31
N PRO A 104 -9.07 8.70 -9.48
CA PRO A 104 -9.32 9.27 -10.80
C PRO A 104 -8.03 9.88 -11.31
N CYS A 105 -7.66 9.56 -12.54
CA CYS A 105 -6.44 10.04 -13.17
C CYS A 105 -6.69 10.15 -14.68
N GLY A 106 -5.69 10.62 -15.42
CA GLY A 106 -5.82 10.83 -16.86
C GLY A 106 -6.88 11.89 -17.12
N ARG A 107 -7.79 11.58 -18.05
CA ARG A 107 -8.90 12.49 -18.42
C ARG A 107 -9.87 12.75 -17.26
N LEU A 108 -10.04 11.79 -16.34
CA LEU A 108 -10.94 11.93 -15.20
C LEU A 108 -10.41 12.91 -14.15
N ASN A 109 -9.09 13.00 -14.00
CA ASN A 109 -8.45 14.00 -13.15
C ASN A 109 -6.98 14.21 -13.56
N PRO A 110 -6.69 15.22 -14.41
CA PRO A 110 -5.33 15.54 -14.84
C PRO A 110 -4.42 16.06 -13.71
N LYS A 111 -5.00 16.50 -12.58
CA LYS A 111 -4.26 17.08 -11.45
C LYS A 111 -3.81 16.04 -10.42
N SER A 112 -4.15 14.77 -10.61
CA SER A 112 -3.72 13.70 -9.70
C SER A 112 -2.20 13.59 -9.64
N ILE A 113 -1.65 13.34 -8.45
CA ILE A 113 -0.20 13.27 -8.21
C ILE A 113 0.51 12.19 -9.05
N CYS A 114 -0.24 11.21 -9.54
CA CYS A 114 0.28 10.16 -10.41
C CYS A 114 0.48 10.63 -11.87
N MET A 115 -0.04 11.80 -12.26
CA MET A 115 0.05 12.32 -13.62
C MET A 115 1.43 12.93 -13.87
N VAL A 116 2.10 12.43 -14.90
CA VAL A 116 3.42 12.87 -15.35
C VAL A 116 3.32 13.05 -16.86
N GLU A 117 3.64 14.24 -17.37
CA GLU A 117 3.63 14.56 -18.81
C GLU A 117 2.31 14.16 -19.51
N GLY A 118 1.18 14.40 -18.84
CA GLY A 118 -0.16 14.11 -19.38
C GLY A 118 -0.58 12.63 -19.30
N SER A 119 0.27 11.73 -18.79
CA SER A 119 -0.03 10.30 -18.62
C SER A 119 0.07 9.86 -17.17
N CYS A 120 -0.70 8.84 -16.78
CA CYS A 120 -0.56 8.27 -15.44
C CYS A 120 0.76 7.48 -15.37
N SER A 121 1.65 7.84 -14.44
CA SER A 121 2.92 7.15 -14.17
C SER A 121 2.78 5.67 -13.80
N LYS A 122 1.57 5.23 -13.46
CA LYS A 122 1.22 3.84 -13.16
C LYS A 122 0.44 3.15 -14.29
N ASN A 123 0.27 3.84 -15.42
CA ASN A 123 -0.43 3.38 -16.62
C ASN A 123 -1.88 2.96 -16.33
N PHE A 124 -2.63 3.81 -15.59
CA PHE A 124 -4.07 3.66 -15.42
C PHE A 124 -4.84 4.58 -16.40
N PRO A 125 -6.01 4.16 -16.90
CA PRO A 125 -6.63 2.84 -16.70
C PRO A 125 -5.85 1.71 -17.39
N LYS A 126 -5.85 0.51 -16.80
CA LYS A 126 -5.26 -0.70 -17.40
C LYS A 126 -6.12 -1.21 -18.56
N ALA A 127 -5.53 -2.01 -19.45
CA ALA A 127 -6.33 -2.74 -20.45
C ALA A 127 -7.15 -3.84 -19.77
N PHE A 128 -8.30 -4.19 -20.36
CA PHE A 128 -9.01 -5.40 -19.99
C PHE A 128 -8.21 -6.63 -20.44
N CYS A 129 -8.30 -7.70 -19.67
CA CYS A 129 -7.60 -8.96 -19.93
C CYS A 129 -8.43 -10.11 -19.36
N ASN A 130 -8.74 -11.11 -20.17
CA ASN A 130 -9.63 -12.20 -19.73
C ASN A 130 -8.94 -13.23 -18.84
N GLU A 131 -7.62 -13.33 -18.91
CA GLU A 131 -6.80 -14.31 -18.21
C GLU A 131 -5.51 -13.65 -17.72
N THR A 132 -4.92 -14.16 -16.64
CA THR A 132 -3.65 -13.65 -16.14
C THR A 132 -2.50 -14.15 -17.00
N ASP A 133 -1.67 -13.23 -17.51
CA ASP A 133 -0.44 -13.55 -18.22
C ASP A 133 0.77 -13.41 -17.28
N VAL A 134 1.47 -14.53 -17.08
CA VAL A 134 2.68 -14.69 -16.26
C VAL A 134 3.94 -14.83 -17.13
N SER A 135 4.07 -14.02 -18.19
CA SER A 135 5.25 -14.03 -19.06
C SER A 135 6.59 -13.99 -18.30
N THR A 136 7.59 -14.72 -18.82
CA THR A 136 8.86 -15.01 -18.11
C THR A 136 9.77 -13.81 -17.88
N ASP A 137 9.62 -12.72 -18.66
CA ASP A 137 10.54 -11.57 -18.67
C ASP A 137 9.88 -10.22 -18.35
N GLY A 138 8.59 -10.23 -17.97
CA GLY A 138 7.78 -9.03 -17.72
C GLY A 138 7.30 -8.86 -16.28
N TYR A 139 6.51 -7.80 -16.06
CA TYR A 139 5.55 -7.77 -14.95
C TYR A 139 4.31 -8.55 -15.39
N PRO A 140 3.66 -9.31 -14.51
CA PRO A 140 2.44 -10.03 -14.89
C PRO A 140 1.34 -9.05 -15.32
N ILE A 141 0.51 -9.49 -16.26
CA ILE A 141 -0.74 -8.81 -16.60
C ILE A 141 -1.84 -9.61 -15.91
N TYR A 142 -2.43 -9.03 -14.86
CA TYR A 142 -3.52 -9.69 -14.14
C TYR A 142 -4.82 -9.64 -14.94
N ARG A 143 -5.62 -10.70 -14.78
CA ARG A 143 -7.00 -10.76 -15.26
C ARG A 143 -7.80 -9.54 -14.78
N ARG A 144 -8.47 -8.90 -15.73
CA ARG A 144 -9.37 -7.75 -15.59
C ARG A 144 -10.48 -7.93 -16.63
N ARG A 145 -11.50 -8.73 -16.34
CA ARG A 145 -12.59 -8.95 -17.29
C ARG A 145 -13.44 -7.70 -17.44
N ASN A 146 -13.95 -7.49 -18.65
CA ASN A 146 -14.90 -6.44 -18.92
C ASN A 146 -16.31 -6.93 -18.57
N ASN A 147 -16.77 -6.62 -17.36
CA ASN A 147 -18.15 -6.89 -16.96
C ASN A 147 -19.02 -5.71 -17.39
N SER A 148 -19.30 -5.60 -18.70
CA SER A 148 -20.02 -4.47 -19.31
C SER A 148 -21.40 -4.19 -18.71
N ASN A 149 -21.94 -5.13 -17.93
CA ASN A 149 -23.27 -5.04 -17.33
C ASN A 149 -23.27 -4.43 -15.92
N GLU A 150 -22.10 -4.18 -15.33
CA GLU A 150 -22.00 -3.64 -13.97
C GLU A 150 -21.40 -2.23 -13.97
N THR A 151 -22.19 -1.26 -13.48
CA THR A 151 -21.72 0.09 -13.20
C THR A 151 -21.35 0.20 -11.73
N HIS A 152 -20.11 0.62 -11.46
CA HIS A 152 -19.64 0.83 -10.10
C HIS A 152 -19.27 2.29 -9.89
N PHE A 153 -19.64 2.84 -8.74
CA PHE A 153 -19.41 4.24 -8.40
C PHE A 153 -18.57 4.33 -7.15
N LYS A 154 -17.48 5.09 -7.22
CA LYS A 154 -16.75 5.54 -6.03
C LYS A 154 -17.58 6.63 -5.32
N ARG A 155 -17.26 6.92 -4.06
CA ARG A 155 -17.97 7.90 -3.20
C ARG A 155 -18.16 9.30 -3.82
N ASP A 156 -17.33 9.67 -4.79
CA ASP A 156 -17.38 10.97 -5.47
C ASP A 156 -18.19 10.93 -6.77
N ASN A 157 -19.11 9.96 -6.92
CA ASN A 157 -19.88 9.67 -8.14
C ASN A 157 -19.01 9.40 -9.38
N ILE A 158 -17.78 8.95 -9.18
CA ILE A 158 -16.86 8.60 -10.25
C ILE A 158 -17.14 7.15 -10.65
N GLN A 159 -17.56 6.96 -11.89
CA GLN A 159 -17.71 5.63 -12.46
C GLN A 159 -16.34 4.97 -12.59
N VAL A 160 -16.24 3.75 -12.08
CA VAL A 160 -15.02 2.94 -12.11
C VAL A 160 -15.34 1.53 -12.56
N ASP A 161 -14.33 0.86 -13.09
CA ASP A 161 -14.40 -0.54 -13.52
C ASP A 161 -13.09 -1.27 -13.15
N ASN A 162 -12.99 -2.53 -13.58
CA ASN A 162 -11.83 -3.38 -13.32
C ASN A 162 -10.50 -2.80 -13.84
N ARG A 163 -10.49 -1.78 -14.70
CA ARG A 163 -9.25 -1.15 -15.18
C ARG A 163 -8.56 -0.28 -14.15
N PHE A 164 -9.30 0.17 -13.12
CA PHE A 164 -8.79 1.03 -12.04
C PHE A 164 -8.42 0.27 -10.77
N VAL A 165 -8.76 -1.03 -10.68
CA VAL A 165 -8.47 -1.83 -9.49
C VAL A 165 -6.97 -2.03 -9.31
N VAL A 166 -6.45 -1.69 -8.15
CA VAL A 166 -5.08 -2.01 -7.76
C VAL A 166 -5.05 -3.48 -7.29
N PRO A 167 -4.12 -4.31 -7.78
CA PRO A 167 -4.06 -5.74 -7.43
C PRO A 167 -4.03 -5.98 -5.92
N TYR A 168 -4.84 -6.90 -5.42
CA TYR A 168 -5.01 -7.10 -3.98
C TYR A 168 -5.19 -8.59 -3.64
N ASN A 169 -4.98 -8.93 -2.38
CA ASN A 169 -5.40 -10.22 -1.83
C ASN A 169 -6.71 -10.05 -1.05
N SER A 170 -7.71 -10.89 -1.33
CA SER A 170 -9.05 -10.79 -0.75
C SER A 170 -9.06 -10.88 0.77
N LEU A 171 -8.36 -11.87 1.34
CA LEU A 171 -8.33 -12.08 2.79
C LEU A 171 -7.61 -10.94 3.51
N LEU A 172 -6.44 -10.54 3.03
CA LEU A 172 -5.65 -9.47 3.65
C LEU A 172 -6.39 -8.13 3.57
N SER A 173 -6.97 -7.81 2.42
CA SER A 173 -7.71 -6.55 2.24
C SER A 173 -8.92 -6.49 3.17
N LEU A 174 -9.71 -7.56 3.23
CA LEU A 174 -10.88 -7.63 4.10
C LEU A 174 -10.50 -7.52 5.58
N LYS A 175 -9.51 -8.30 6.02
CA LYS A 175 -9.07 -8.33 7.42
C LYS A 175 -8.55 -6.98 7.90
N TYR A 176 -7.67 -6.35 7.12
CA TYR A 176 -7.03 -5.10 7.55
C TYR A 176 -7.80 -3.85 7.14
N ASN A 177 -8.81 -3.98 6.27
CA ASN A 177 -9.62 -2.86 5.77
C ASN A 177 -8.74 -1.65 5.39
N ALA A 178 -7.80 -1.88 4.49
CA ALA A 178 -6.77 -0.92 4.13
C ALA A 178 -6.36 -1.08 2.68
N HIS A 179 -5.63 -0.10 2.15
CA HIS A 179 -5.05 -0.20 0.82
C HIS A 179 -3.87 -1.17 0.87
N ILE A 180 -4.07 -2.35 0.29
CA ILE A 180 -3.07 -3.42 0.22
C ILE A 180 -2.88 -3.78 -1.25
N ASN A 181 -1.71 -3.44 -1.79
CA ASN A 181 -1.30 -3.84 -3.13
C ASN A 181 -0.47 -5.12 -3.05
N VAL A 182 -0.83 -6.14 -3.81
CA VAL A 182 -0.10 -7.41 -3.90
C VAL A 182 0.34 -7.65 -5.33
N GLU A 183 1.64 -7.74 -5.56
CA GLU A 183 2.22 -7.94 -6.89
C GLU A 183 3.09 -9.20 -6.93
N LEU A 184 3.08 -9.94 -8.05
CA LEU A 184 4.03 -11.01 -8.32
C LEU A 184 5.42 -10.41 -8.59
N CYS A 185 6.41 -10.93 -7.88
CA CYS A 185 7.79 -10.41 -7.87
C CYS A 185 8.84 -11.45 -8.29
N SER A 186 8.40 -12.58 -8.85
CA SER A 186 9.26 -13.73 -9.16
C SER A 186 10.25 -13.50 -10.32
N THR A 187 10.11 -12.42 -11.10
CA THR A 187 10.99 -12.11 -12.24
C THR A 187 12.23 -11.30 -11.83
N GLY A 188 13.32 -11.42 -12.60
CA GLY A 188 14.58 -10.74 -12.32
C GLY A 188 14.49 -9.19 -12.32
N LYS A 189 13.55 -8.63 -13.08
CA LYS A 189 13.26 -7.18 -13.08
C LYS A 189 12.64 -6.72 -11.77
N ALA A 190 11.79 -7.54 -11.15
CA ALA A 190 11.14 -7.21 -9.89
C ALA A 190 12.12 -7.26 -8.69
N SER A 191 13.16 -8.11 -8.77
CA SER A 191 14.27 -8.08 -7.80
C SER A 191 15.05 -6.75 -7.81
N LYS A 192 15.23 -6.10 -8.97
CA LYS A 192 15.80 -4.73 -9.03
C LYS A 192 14.91 -3.72 -8.33
N TYR A 193 13.59 -3.88 -8.45
CA TYR A 193 12.61 -3.02 -7.79
C TYR A 193 12.67 -3.16 -6.27
N ILE A 194 12.76 -4.37 -5.73
CA ILE A 194 12.93 -4.55 -4.26
C ILE A 194 14.21 -3.89 -3.76
N ASN A 195 15.33 -4.09 -4.46
CA ASN A 195 16.58 -3.43 -4.08
C ASN A 195 16.41 -1.91 -4.04
N LYS A 196 15.71 -1.32 -5.01
CA LYS A 196 15.38 0.12 -4.98
C LYS A 196 14.70 0.53 -3.68
N TYR A 197 13.75 -0.23 -3.12
CA TYR A 197 13.05 0.14 -1.87
C TYR A 197 13.88 -0.09 -0.62
N ILE A 198 14.73 -1.11 -0.61
CA ILE A 198 15.64 -1.38 0.52
C ILE A 198 16.74 -0.33 0.57
N THR A 199 17.24 0.09 -0.60
CA THR A 199 18.33 1.08 -0.71
C THR A 199 17.83 2.50 -0.97
N LYS A 200 16.50 2.74 -1.02
CA LYS A 200 15.94 4.09 -1.19
C LYS A 200 16.36 5.04 -0.05
N GLY A 201 16.88 4.49 1.04
CA GLY A 201 17.23 5.25 2.23
C GLY A 201 15.99 5.73 2.97
N TYR A 202 16.22 6.28 4.16
CA TYR A 202 15.22 7.08 4.84
C TYR A 202 15.28 8.49 4.25
N ASP A 203 14.20 8.96 3.62
CA ASP A 203 14.11 10.33 3.09
C ASP A 203 14.19 11.40 4.21
N CYS A 204 14.06 11.00 5.48
CA CYS A 204 14.11 11.88 6.63
C CYS A 204 14.81 11.20 7.83
N ALA A 205 15.76 11.91 8.44
CA ALA A 205 16.26 11.61 9.78
C ALA A 205 15.64 12.60 10.78
N ARG A 206 15.10 12.08 11.89
CA ARG A 206 14.58 12.91 12.99
C ARG A 206 15.72 13.21 13.97
N ILE A 207 16.22 14.44 13.96
CA ILE A 207 17.27 14.90 14.86
C ILE A 207 16.61 15.71 15.97
N SER A 208 16.76 15.27 17.22
CA SER A 208 16.39 16.06 18.41
C SER A 208 17.56 16.96 18.81
N VAL A 209 17.35 18.27 18.82
CA VAL A 209 18.36 19.23 19.30
C VAL A 209 18.12 19.46 20.79
N GLN A 210 19.00 18.92 21.65
CA GLN A 210 19.01 19.26 23.08
C GLN A 210 19.82 20.54 23.28
N VAL A 211 19.16 21.61 23.75
CA VAL A 211 19.84 22.82 24.21
C VAL A 211 20.21 22.60 25.67
N ASN A 212 21.50 22.40 25.97
CA ASN A 212 21.99 22.40 27.34
C ASN A 212 21.86 23.81 27.93
N SER A 213 20.76 24.08 28.62
CA SER A 213 20.60 25.28 29.43
C SER A 213 21.01 24.98 30.86
N ASN A 214 22.22 25.38 31.25
CA ASN A 214 22.70 25.35 32.63
C ASN A 214 22.02 26.44 33.47
N ASN A 215 20.69 26.44 33.60
CA ASN A 215 20.00 27.34 34.53
C ASN A 215 18.80 26.64 35.16
N ASN A 216 18.93 26.40 36.47
CA ASN A 216 17.92 25.89 37.40
C ASN A 216 16.76 26.88 37.55
N ILE A 217 15.86 26.95 36.59
CA ILE A 217 14.55 27.60 36.78
C ILE A 217 13.50 26.68 36.19
N GLU A 218 12.56 26.22 37.03
CA GLU A 218 11.35 25.50 36.63
C GLU A 218 10.61 26.30 35.55
N LYS A 219 10.86 25.97 34.29
CA LYS A 219 10.05 26.44 33.18
C LYS A 219 8.97 25.40 32.93
N VAL A 220 7.72 25.87 32.96
CA VAL A 220 6.59 25.21 32.30
C VAL A 220 7.05 24.86 30.88
N VAL A 221 7.20 23.56 30.62
CA VAL A 221 7.69 23.05 29.34
C VAL A 221 6.56 23.20 28.34
N ASP A 222 6.62 24.24 27.52
CA ASP A 222 5.81 24.36 26.30
C ASP A 222 6.28 23.25 25.32
N TYR A 223 5.53 22.14 25.30
CA TYR A 223 5.85 20.94 24.55
C TYR A 223 5.41 21.10 23.08
N ASP A 224 6.10 21.98 22.36
CA ASP A 224 5.90 22.14 20.91
C ASP A 224 6.75 21.09 20.16
N GLU A 225 6.14 19.94 19.86
CA GLU A 225 6.76 18.84 19.10
C GLU A 225 7.26 19.28 17.72
N ILE A 226 6.80 20.38 17.13
CA ILE A 226 7.24 20.83 15.81
C ILE A 226 8.56 21.60 15.91
N LYS A 227 8.77 22.35 16.99
CA LYS A 227 9.97 23.17 17.20
C LYS A 227 11.20 22.39 17.68
N GLN A 228 11.03 21.16 18.17
CA GLN A 228 12.13 20.37 18.76
C GLN A 228 12.88 19.46 17.78
N TYR A 229 12.44 19.36 16.52
CA TYR A 229 13.03 18.44 15.55
C TYR A 229 13.37 19.15 14.24
N LEU A 230 14.58 18.91 13.76
CA LEU A 230 14.97 19.29 12.42
C LEU A 230 14.62 18.16 11.45
N ASN A 231 13.91 18.50 10.37
CA ASN A 231 13.75 17.62 9.23
C ASN A 231 15.02 17.68 8.38
N CYS A 232 15.89 16.68 8.52
CA CYS A 232 17.11 16.58 7.74
C CYS A 232 17.00 15.45 6.70
N ARG A 233 17.55 15.69 5.50
CA ARG A 233 17.70 14.65 4.47
C ARG A 233 18.97 13.86 4.76
N TYR A 234 18.83 12.55 4.95
CA TYR A 234 19.96 11.63 5.01
C TYR A 234 20.40 11.29 3.58
N ILE A 235 21.69 11.42 3.28
CA ILE A 235 22.28 10.99 2.01
C ILE A 235 23.08 9.73 2.32
N SER A 236 22.72 8.60 1.71
CA SER A 236 23.43 7.35 1.91
C SER A 236 24.80 7.36 1.22
N SER A 237 25.71 6.50 1.65
CA SER A 237 27.05 6.37 1.04
C SER A 237 27.02 5.98 -0.45
N GLN A 238 25.93 5.40 -0.95
CA GLN A 238 25.74 5.10 -2.38
C GLN A 238 25.20 6.30 -3.18
N GLU A 239 24.55 7.26 -2.53
CA GLU A 239 24.07 8.51 -3.16
C GLU A 239 25.11 9.64 -3.13
N ALA A 240 26.14 9.50 -2.30
CA ALA A 240 27.26 10.43 -2.18
C ALA A 240 28.45 10.09 -3.11
N ALA A 241 28.34 9.03 -3.90
CA ALA A 241 29.36 8.53 -4.82
C ALA A 241 29.11 8.94 -6.28
#